data_AF-A0A9R1TZS4-F1
#
_entry.id   AF-A0A9R1TZS4-F1
#
_cell.length_a   1.000
_cell.length_b   1.000
_cell.length_c   1.000
_cell.angle_alpha   90.00
_cell.angle_beta   90.00
_cell.angle_gamma   90.00
#
_symmetry.space_group_name_H-M   'P 1'
#
loop_
_entity.id
_entity.type
_entity.pdbx_description
1 polymer ?
#
loop_
_entity_poly.entity_id
_entity_poly.type
_entity_poly.pdbx_seq_one_letter_code
_entity_poly.pdbx_strand_id
1 'polypeptide(L)'
;MAAKAGAIDNDLSRNGTTCPIPLEVLDFLHDFTRPDLETVWPCQVRIYWMNLQPLVHVVRSLLTYVTPLIIVLGVTLNVVSFGMLTALVLCDSGLSLYLRALAISDNGALIFNYAVGIARSRWTEVNTLFMNSRFLCGMYSVAMEFFQITSTWLVVSLTWARVGAVIFPLRSRNKYHDRSVIITIITVICISFTVSLTKLFSGGYESDSIFEFIPCQQVATPWGSSMYVYIAFSTWLPSLFIFVGNVLLIIHMRKSDLIRIQLTRTTRNPMNLASRTSKTLFAVSIVYLILLFPFGCVETLELYWDVILIKYPSKNIAENEQYISWLQEKLLLKWCRGFFFNIYHWNFVINFFLYYLTGKKFRDRVLNALRKTKKIIYDRNIERCRSCCKFTRNLLPMRSNILVIQVITITEPRVSNNVSLEIHNLSFQERDDPHF
;
A
#
# COMPACT_ATOMS: atom_id res chain seq x y z
N MET A 1 -15.79 36.12 4.34
CA MET A 1 -14.56 36.19 3.52
C MET A 1 -14.81 36.23 2.01
N ALA A 2 -15.96 35.75 1.50
CA ALA A 2 -16.32 35.85 0.07
C ALA A 2 -16.61 37.29 -0.44
N ALA A 3 -17.06 38.21 0.41
CA ALA A 3 -17.47 39.55 -0.03
C ALA A 3 -16.31 40.52 -0.33
N LYS A 4 -15.07 40.21 0.09
CA LYS A 4 -13.90 41.08 -0.14
C LYS A 4 -13.11 40.72 -1.40
N ALA A 5 -13.38 39.56 -2.00
CA ALA A 5 -12.81 39.14 -3.28
C ALA A 5 -13.50 39.80 -4.48
N GLY A 6 -14.83 39.99 -4.42
CA GLY A 6 -15.59 40.57 -5.53
C GLY A 6 -15.35 42.06 -5.81
N ALA A 7 -14.71 42.80 -4.89
CA ALA A 7 -14.38 44.20 -5.12
C ALA A 7 -13.09 44.39 -5.95
N ILE A 8 -12.22 43.38 -6.00
CA ILE A 8 -10.99 43.40 -6.81
C ILE A 8 -11.27 42.91 -8.25
N ASP A 9 -12.27 42.04 -8.43
CA ASP A 9 -12.67 41.49 -9.74
C ASP A 9 -13.22 42.54 -10.73
N ASN A 10 -13.91 43.58 -10.24
CA ASN A 10 -14.59 44.54 -11.12
C ASN A 10 -13.69 45.66 -11.68
N ASP A 11 -12.50 45.87 -11.12
CA ASP A 11 -11.60 46.95 -11.56
C ASP A 11 -10.52 46.48 -12.54
N LEU A 12 -10.21 45.18 -12.54
CA LEU A 12 -9.18 44.57 -13.43
C LEU A 12 -9.69 44.26 -14.85
N SER A 13 -11.00 44.20 -15.08
CA SER A 13 -11.56 43.89 -16.40
C SER A 13 -11.65 45.09 -17.35
N ARG A 14 -11.46 46.31 -16.85
CA ARG A 14 -11.86 47.53 -17.58
C ARG A 14 -10.72 48.31 -18.24
N ASN A 15 -9.47 48.07 -17.86
CA ASN A 15 -8.30 48.68 -18.47
C ASN A 15 -7.32 47.57 -18.83
N GLY A 16 -6.83 47.54 -20.08
CA GLY A 16 -5.86 46.58 -20.61
C GLY A 16 -4.51 46.59 -19.89
N THR A 17 -4.55 46.23 -18.61
CA THR A 17 -3.45 46.26 -17.67
C THR A 17 -2.92 44.85 -17.57
N THR A 18 -1.64 44.72 -17.89
CA THR A 18 -0.82 43.55 -17.58
C THR A 18 -1.07 43.11 -16.14
N CYS A 19 -1.33 41.82 -15.93
CA CYS A 19 -1.58 41.26 -14.60
C CYS A 19 -0.47 41.69 -13.62
N PRO A 20 -0.80 42.24 -12.44
CA PRO A 20 0.21 42.66 -11.47
C PRO A 20 0.98 41.49 -10.85
N ILE A 21 0.49 40.26 -11.05
CA ILE A 21 1.13 39.04 -10.57
C ILE A 21 1.94 38.41 -11.72
N PRO A 22 3.27 38.33 -11.57
CA PRO A 22 4.14 37.78 -12.60
C PRO A 22 3.97 36.25 -12.70
N LEU A 23 4.26 35.66 -13.86
CA LEU A 23 4.08 34.22 -14.11
C LEU A 23 5.00 33.36 -13.23
N GLU A 24 6.12 33.91 -12.79
CA GLU A 24 7.13 33.32 -11.93
C GLU A 24 6.58 32.89 -10.55
N VAL A 25 5.42 33.41 -10.16
CA VAL A 25 4.70 32.98 -8.95
C VAL A 25 4.19 31.54 -9.06
N LEU A 26 3.96 31.05 -10.29
CA LEU A 26 3.60 29.65 -10.57
C LEU A 26 4.87 28.80 -10.58
N ASP A 27 5.31 28.38 -9.40
CA ASP A 27 6.57 27.66 -9.17
C ASP A 27 6.71 26.30 -9.88
N PHE A 28 5.61 25.77 -10.42
CA PHE A 28 5.56 24.55 -11.22
C PHE A 28 5.76 24.81 -12.73
N LEU A 29 5.78 26.08 -13.18
CA LEU A 29 6.14 26.42 -14.55
C LEU A 29 7.66 26.50 -14.70
N HIS A 30 8.20 25.68 -15.61
CA HIS A 30 9.64 25.62 -15.88
C HIS A 30 10.03 26.19 -17.25
N ASP A 31 9.05 26.40 -18.14
CA ASP A 31 9.25 26.89 -19.50
C ASP A 31 8.42 28.15 -19.74
N PHE A 32 9.07 29.31 -19.56
CA PHE A 32 8.48 30.63 -19.78
C PHE A 32 8.57 31.08 -21.25
N THR A 33 9.12 30.26 -22.14
CA THR A 33 9.35 30.65 -23.55
C THR A 33 8.11 30.46 -24.43
N ARG A 34 7.03 29.89 -23.89
CA ARG A 34 5.80 29.62 -24.63
C ARG A 34 4.99 30.90 -24.87
N PRO A 35 4.60 31.20 -26.13
CA PRO A 35 3.98 32.48 -26.48
C PRO A 35 2.54 32.66 -25.96
N ASP A 36 1.90 31.61 -25.45
CA ASP A 36 0.50 31.56 -25.03
C ASP A 36 0.30 31.53 -23.50
N LEU A 37 1.37 31.61 -22.70
CA LEU A 37 1.33 31.48 -21.24
C LEU A 37 0.35 32.46 -20.55
N GLU A 38 0.27 33.70 -21.03
CA GLU A 38 -0.66 34.70 -20.49
C GLU A 38 -2.13 34.34 -20.72
N THR A 39 -2.42 33.58 -21.78
CA THR A 39 -3.77 33.09 -22.11
C THR A 39 -4.09 31.80 -21.34
N VAL A 40 -3.11 30.92 -21.17
CA VAL A 40 -3.25 29.65 -20.42
C VAL A 40 -3.33 29.88 -18.91
N TRP A 41 -2.62 30.90 -18.40
CA TRP A 41 -2.54 31.22 -16.97
C TRP A 41 -3.04 32.65 -16.70
N PRO A 42 -4.35 32.89 -16.77
CA PRO A 42 -4.93 34.20 -16.56
C PRO A 42 -4.71 34.70 -15.12
N CYS A 43 -4.79 36.02 -14.93
CA CYS A 43 -4.44 36.68 -13.67
C CYS A 43 -5.22 36.15 -12.46
N GLN A 44 -6.51 35.86 -12.63
CA GLN A 44 -7.40 35.32 -11.60
C GLN A 44 -6.90 33.98 -11.07
N VAL A 45 -6.29 33.16 -11.93
CA VAL A 45 -5.72 31.86 -11.55
C VAL A 45 -4.44 32.05 -10.76
N ARG A 46 -3.62 33.06 -11.10
CA ARG A 46 -2.41 33.41 -10.33
C ARG A 46 -2.76 33.94 -8.93
N ILE A 47 -3.79 34.78 -8.83
CA ILE A 47 -4.31 35.24 -7.52
C ILE A 47 -4.83 34.05 -6.71
N TYR A 48 -5.59 33.16 -7.35
CA TYR A 48 -6.08 31.94 -6.69
C TYR A 48 -4.94 31.04 -6.21
N TRP A 49 -3.89 30.88 -7.02
CA TRP A 49 -2.70 30.12 -6.65
C TRP A 49 -2.04 30.64 -5.38
N MET A 50 -1.90 31.96 -5.22
CA MET A 50 -1.38 32.57 -3.99
C MET A 50 -2.23 32.22 -2.76
N ASN A 51 -3.56 32.18 -2.91
CA ASN A 51 -4.44 31.76 -1.83
C ASN A 51 -4.35 30.25 -1.55
N LEU A 52 -4.01 29.45 -2.55
CA LEU A 52 -3.85 27.99 -2.43
C LEU A 52 -2.50 27.59 -1.84
N GLN A 53 -1.47 28.45 -1.92
CA GLN A 53 -0.11 28.17 -1.45
C GLN A 53 -0.01 27.58 -0.04
N PRO A 54 -0.78 28.00 0.99
CA PRO A 54 -0.73 27.37 2.30
C PRO A 54 -1.03 25.87 2.26
N LEU A 55 -2.03 25.44 1.48
CA LEU A 55 -2.33 24.01 1.28
C LEU A 55 -1.18 23.33 0.54
N VAL A 56 -0.69 23.95 -0.53
CA VAL A 56 0.46 23.45 -1.31
C VAL A 56 1.68 23.20 -0.42
N HIS A 57 2.02 24.14 0.46
CA HIS A 57 3.14 24.02 1.38
C HIS A 57 2.94 22.88 2.39
N VAL A 58 1.72 22.71 2.91
CA VAL A 58 1.39 21.57 3.79
C VAL A 58 1.58 20.26 3.05
N VAL A 59 1.01 20.11 1.85
CA VAL A 59 1.10 18.87 1.07
C VAL A 59 2.54 18.57 0.66
N ARG A 60 3.29 19.56 0.16
CA ARG A 60 4.72 19.40 -0.13
C ARG A 60 5.51 19.01 1.11
N SER A 61 5.20 19.57 2.28
CA SER A 61 5.86 19.19 3.54
C SER A 61 5.56 17.75 3.94
N LEU A 62 4.31 17.30 3.81
CA LEU A 62 3.91 15.91 4.04
C LEU A 62 4.65 14.97 3.08
N LEU A 63 4.67 15.30 1.79
CA LEU A 63 5.33 14.50 0.77
C LEU A 63 6.85 14.41 0.99
N THR A 64 7.46 15.51 1.44
CA THR A 64 8.91 15.64 1.62
C THR A 64 9.41 14.97 2.89
N TYR A 65 8.74 15.18 4.02
CA TYR A 65 9.25 14.78 5.33
C TYR A 65 8.53 13.55 5.89
N VAL A 66 7.21 13.46 5.70
CA VAL A 66 6.42 12.35 6.26
C VAL A 66 6.50 11.11 5.39
N THR A 67 6.52 11.25 4.06
CA THR A 67 6.60 10.06 3.17
C THR A 67 7.89 9.25 3.34
N PRO A 68 9.10 9.84 3.44
CA PRO A 68 10.30 9.05 3.74
C PRO A 68 10.23 8.31 5.07
N LEU A 69 9.63 8.93 6.10
CA LEU A 69 9.39 8.28 7.39
C LEU A 69 8.44 7.07 7.23
N ILE A 70 7.35 7.25 6.48
CA ILE A 70 6.40 6.17 6.13
C ILE A 70 7.11 5.03 5.41
N ILE A 71 8.00 5.33 4.45
CA ILE A 71 8.76 4.32 3.71
C ILE A 71 9.68 3.54 4.65
N VAL A 72 10.50 4.23 5.45
CA VAL A 72 11.47 3.59 6.35
C VAL A 72 10.74 2.73 7.39
N LEU A 73 9.71 3.28 8.04
CA LEU A 73 8.91 2.55 9.02
C LEU A 73 8.16 1.38 8.37
N GLY A 74 7.46 1.63 7.27
CA GLY A 74 6.67 0.63 6.56
C GLY A 74 7.51 -0.55 6.09
N VAL A 75 8.61 -0.28 5.37
CA VAL A 75 9.51 -1.34 4.88
C VAL A 75 10.05 -2.17 6.04
N THR A 76 10.52 -1.50 7.09
CA THR A 76 11.06 -2.20 8.27
C THR A 76 9.99 -3.08 8.94
N LEU A 77 8.81 -2.53 9.20
CA LEU A 77 7.73 -3.21 9.93
C LEU A 77 7.09 -4.33 9.11
N ASN A 78 7.00 -4.19 7.79
CA ASN A 78 6.51 -5.26 6.90
C ASN A 78 7.53 -6.38 6.76
N VAL A 79 8.84 -6.08 6.68
CA VAL A 79 9.90 -7.12 6.74
C VAL A 79 9.85 -7.88 8.06
N VAL A 80 9.70 -7.19 9.19
CA VAL A 80 9.52 -7.82 10.50
C VAL A 80 8.24 -8.66 10.53
N SER A 81 7.12 -8.16 10.01
CA SER A 81 5.86 -8.90 9.90
C SER A 81 6.04 -10.19 9.12
N PHE A 82 6.66 -10.12 7.94
CA PHE A 82 6.95 -11.27 7.11
C PHE A 82 7.81 -12.31 7.84
N GLY A 83 8.89 -11.88 8.50
CA GLY A 83 9.76 -12.77 9.28
C GLY A 83 9.02 -13.45 10.45
N MET A 84 8.20 -12.69 11.19
CA MET A 84 7.41 -13.25 12.30
C MET A 84 6.34 -14.23 11.81
N LEU A 85 5.69 -13.93 10.70
CA LEU A 85 4.66 -14.77 10.09
C LEU A 85 5.25 -16.02 9.45
N THR A 86 6.48 -15.97 8.92
CA THR A 86 7.18 -17.11 8.29
C THR A 86 7.55 -18.21 9.28
N ALA A 87 7.68 -17.86 10.55
CA ALA A 87 8.17 -18.80 11.53
C ALA A 87 7.13 -19.89 11.89
N LEU A 88 7.62 -21.13 12.03
CA LEU A 88 6.86 -22.41 12.13
C LEU A 88 5.55 -22.37 12.95
N VAL A 89 5.50 -21.65 14.06
CA VAL A 89 4.33 -21.65 14.98
C VAL A 89 3.11 -20.88 14.44
N LEU A 90 3.29 -19.99 13.46
CA LEU A 90 2.19 -19.28 12.78
C LEU A 90 1.96 -19.76 11.34
N CYS A 91 2.83 -20.64 10.83
CA CYS A 91 2.87 -21.06 9.43
C CYS A 91 1.68 -21.95 9.01
N ASP A 92 1.05 -22.64 9.96
CA ASP A 92 -0.02 -23.62 9.72
C ASP A 92 -1.42 -22.99 9.52
N SER A 93 -1.50 -21.76 9.00
CA SER A 93 -2.82 -21.18 8.71
C SER A 93 -2.82 -20.44 7.38
N GLY A 94 -3.84 -20.70 6.55
CA GLY A 94 -4.11 -19.89 5.36
C GLY A 94 -4.20 -18.38 5.62
N LEU A 95 -4.48 -17.96 6.87
CA LEU A 95 -4.35 -16.55 7.27
C LEU A 95 -2.92 -16.01 7.07
N SER A 96 -1.94 -16.77 7.57
CA SER A 96 -0.55 -16.35 7.56
C SER A 96 -0.03 -16.19 6.14
N LEU A 97 -0.53 -16.99 5.19
CA LEU A 97 -0.21 -16.87 3.77
C LEU A 97 -0.69 -15.55 3.17
N TYR A 98 -1.96 -15.16 3.40
CA TYR A 98 -2.46 -13.85 2.97
C TYR A 98 -1.65 -12.70 3.57
N LEU A 99 -1.35 -12.75 4.87
CA LEU A 99 -0.62 -11.68 5.55
C LEU A 99 0.84 -11.57 5.09
N ARG A 100 1.48 -12.69 4.71
CA ARG A 100 2.82 -12.67 4.09
C ARG A 100 2.79 -12.07 2.70
N ALA A 101 1.84 -12.48 1.87
CA ALA A 101 1.66 -11.92 0.54
C ALA A 101 1.39 -10.41 0.62
N LEU A 102 0.54 -10.00 1.58
CA LEU A 102 0.23 -8.60 1.84
C LEU A 102 1.47 -7.79 2.26
N ALA A 103 2.29 -8.32 3.18
CA ALA A 103 3.54 -7.66 3.58
C ALA A 103 4.54 -7.50 2.41
N ILE A 104 4.57 -8.46 1.48
CA ILE A 104 5.39 -8.35 0.26
C ILE A 104 4.83 -7.27 -0.67
N SER A 105 3.51 -7.26 -0.91
CA SER A 105 2.89 -6.25 -1.77
C SER A 105 2.98 -4.85 -1.19
N ASP A 106 2.83 -4.70 0.14
CA ASP A 106 2.96 -3.42 0.83
C ASP A 106 4.39 -2.87 0.71
N ASN A 107 5.41 -3.72 0.85
CA ASN A 107 6.80 -3.34 0.58
C ASN A 107 7.01 -2.91 -0.87
N GLY A 108 6.45 -3.66 -1.82
CA GLY A 108 6.52 -3.31 -3.23
C GLY A 108 5.87 -1.96 -3.51
N ALA A 109 4.70 -1.67 -2.93
CA ALA A 109 4.03 -0.38 -3.06
C ALA A 109 4.87 0.74 -2.45
N LEU A 110 5.43 0.54 -1.25
CA LEU A 110 6.28 1.54 -0.59
C LEU A 110 7.55 1.87 -1.40
N ILE A 111 8.18 0.86 -2.01
CA ILE A 111 9.41 1.04 -2.77
C ILE A 111 9.11 1.61 -4.17
N PHE A 112 8.29 0.90 -4.96
CA PHE A 112 8.10 1.24 -6.37
C PHE A 112 7.13 2.41 -6.56
N ASN A 113 6.14 2.62 -5.70
CA ASN A 113 5.31 3.82 -5.81
C ASN A 113 6.03 5.01 -5.17
N TYR A 114 6.32 4.92 -3.88
CA TYR A 114 6.72 6.10 -3.10
C TYR A 114 8.21 6.38 -3.12
N ALA A 115 9.06 5.40 -2.83
CA ALA A 115 10.51 5.65 -2.76
C ALA A 115 11.05 6.09 -4.13
N VAL A 116 10.67 5.40 -5.20
CA VAL A 116 11.04 5.79 -6.56
C VAL A 116 10.34 7.10 -6.98
N GLY A 117 9.08 7.33 -6.59
CA GLY A 117 8.37 8.59 -6.86
C GLY A 117 9.08 9.82 -6.25
N ILE A 118 9.49 9.73 -4.98
CA ILE A 118 10.30 10.76 -4.31
C ILE A 118 11.68 10.87 -4.98
N ALA A 119 12.31 9.75 -5.31
CA ALA A 119 13.62 9.77 -5.94
C ALA A 119 13.61 10.52 -7.27
N ARG A 120 12.58 10.30 -8.10
CA ARG A 120 12.36 11.02 -9.36
C ARG A 120 12.01 12.49 -9.16
N SER A 121 11.27 12.82 -8.11
CA SER A 121 10.95 14.20 -7.74
C SER A 121 12.18 15.00 -7.32
N ARG A 122 13.07 14.39 -6.54
CA ARG A 122 14.18 15.08 -5.86
C ARG A 122 15.49 15.06 -6.63
N TRP A 123 15.74 14.01 -7.40
CA TRP A 123 16.99 13.84 -8.12
C TRP A 123 16.74 13.88 -9.62
N THR A 124 17.17 14.97 -10.24
CA THR A 124 17.10 15.19 -11.70
C THR A 124 17.73 14.04 -12.45
N GLU A 125 18.87 13.52 -12.00
CA GLU A 125 19.55 12.37 -12.62
C GLU A 125 18.69 11.11 -12.66
N VAL A 126 17.95 10.86 -11.57
CA VAL A 126 17.02 9.72 -11.51
C VAL A 126 15.88 9.96 -12.49
N ASN A 127 15.28 11.16 -12.51
CA ASN A 127 14.21 11.44 -13.47
C ASN A 127 14.68 11.32 -14.92
N THR A 128 15.86 11.84 -15.25
CA THR A 128 16.47 11.76 -16.58
C THR A 128 16.72 10.31 -16.99
N LEU A 129 17.15 9.44 -16.07
CA LEU A 129 17.30 8.00 -16.33
C LEU A 129 15.98 7.34 -16.76
N PHE A 130 14.87 7.67 -16.08
CA PHE A 130 13.54 7.17 -16.43
C PHE A 130 13.05 7.76 -17.75
N MET A 131 13.28 9.05 -18.00
CA MET A 131 12.87 9.72 -19.25
C MET A 131 13.63 9.21 -20.47
N ASN A 132 14.92 8.87 -20.31
CA ASN A 132 15.76 8.36 -21.39
C ASN A 132 15.48 6.90 -21.75
N SER A 133 14.81 6.14 -20.87
CA SER A 133 14.55 4.72 -21.08
C SER A 133 13.06 4.41 -21.06
N ARG A 134 12.49 4.18 -22.26
CA ARG A 134 11.09 3.77 -22.42
C ARG A 134 10.77 2.50 -21.64
N PHE A 135 11.71 1.55 -21.59
CA PHE A 135 11.54 0.30 -20.83
C PHE A 135 11.47 0.56 -19.33
N LEU A 136 12.42 1.32 -18.77
CA LEU A 136 12.42 1.62 -17.33
C LEU A 136 11.18 2.38 -16.91
N CYS A 137 10.73 3.36 -17.71
CA CYS A 137 9.52 4.07 -17.36
C CYS A 137 8.25 3.24 -17.50
N GLY A 138 8.12 2.46 -18.59
CA GLY A 138 6.96 1.57 -18.76
C GLY A 138 6.87 0.55 -17.62
N MET A 139 7.98 -0.13 -17.32
CA MET A 139 8.02 -1.12 -16.24
C MET A 139 7.81 -0.51 -14.85
N TYR A 140 8.26 0.73 -14.61
CA TYR A 140 7.99 1.46 -13.38
C TYR A 140 6.49 1.70 -13.17
N SER A 141 5.79 2.20 -14.21
CA SER A 141 4.35 2.42 -14.14
C SER A 141 3.59 1.12 -13.87
N VAL A 142 3.98 0.02 -14.52
CA VAL A 142 3.42 -1.32 -14.27
C VAL A 142 3.69 -1.78 -12.84
N ALA A 143 4.93 -1.65 -12.35
CA ALA A 143 5.32 -2.12 -11.02
C ALA A 143 4.59 -1.36 -9.91
N MET A 144 4.53 -0.02 -10.02
CA MET A 144 3.78 0.84 -9.10
C MET A 144 2.34 0.37 -8.96
N GLU A 145 1.66 0.19 -10.09
CA GLU A 145 0.26 -0.22 -10.12
C GLU A 145 0.06 -1.64 -9.61
N PHE A 146 0.92 -2.56 -10.04
CA PHE A 146 0.85 -3.98 -9.67
C PHE A 146 0.86 -4.17 -8.16
N PHE A 147 1.79 -3.55 -7.46
CA PHE A 147 1.89 -3.72 -6.01
C PHE A 147 0.73 -3.04 -5.26
N GLN A 148 0.28 -1.88 -5.72
CA GLN A 148 -0.85 -1.17 -5.12
C GLN A 148 -2.18 -1.94 -5.28
N ILE A 149 -2.48 -2.40 -6.49
CA ILE A 149 -3.68 -3.20 -6.78
C ILE A 149 -3.62 -4.53 -6.02
N THR A 150 -2.47 -5.22 -6.05
CA THR A 150 -2.31 -6.50 -5.37
C THR A 150 -2.55 -6.36 -3.87
N SER A 151 -1.96 -5.35 -3.21
CA SER A 151 -2.18 -5.10 -1.78
C SER A 151 -3.66 -4.87 -1.47
N THR A 152 -4.31 -4.00 -2.25
CA THR A 152 -5.74 -3.68 -2.10
C THR A 152 -6.62 -4.93 -2.19
N TRP A 153 -6.44 -5.74 -3.23
CA TRP A 153 -7.27 -6.93 -3.46
C TRP A 153 -6.92 -8.11 -2.55
N LEU A 154 -5.71 -8.16 -1.99
CA LEU A 154 -5.37 -9.07 -0.91
C LEU A 154 -6.14 -8.74 0.37
N VAL A 155 -6.33 -7.45 0.72
CA VAL A 155 -7.18 -7.04 1.85
C VAL A 155 -8.64 -7.44 1.62
N VAL A 156 -9.16 -7.25 0.40
CA VAL A 156 -10.51 -7.71 0.02
C VAL A 156 -10.63 -9.22 0.19
N SER A 157 -9.71 -9.99 -0.39
CA SER A 157 -9.70 -11.46 -0.35
C SER A 157 -9.59 -11.98 1.08
N LEU A 158 -8.76 -11.35 1.90
CA LEU A 158 -8.62 -11.65 3.31
C LEU A 158 -9.91 -11.41 4.09
N THR A 159 -10.63 -10.32 3.80
CA THR A 159 -11.94 -9.99 4.41
C THR A 159 -12.96 -11.08 4.07
N TRP A 160 -13.06 -11.46 2.80
CA TRP A 160 -14.01 -12.48 2.33
C TRP A 160 -13.65 -13.90 2.77
N ALA A 161 -12.37 -14.23 2.87
CA ALA A 161 -11.91 -15.48 3.46
C ALA A 161 -12.37 -15.58 4.93
N ARG A 162 -12.42 -14.47 5.67
CA ARG A 162 -12.96 -14.45 7.04
C ARG A 162 -14.47 -14.57 7.08
N VAL A 163 -15.18 -13.85 6.21
CA VAL A 163 -16.64 -14.00 6.06
C VAL A 163 -16.97 -15.48 5.86
N GLY A 164 -16.29 -16.13 4.90
CA GLY A 164 -16.48 -17.56 4.62
C GLY A 164 -16.18 -18.45 5.84
N ALA A 165 -15.11 -18.19 6.58
CA ALA A 165 -14.77 -18.96 7.78
C ALA A 165 -15.78 -18.80 8.94
N VAL A 166 -16.40 -17.62 9.08
CA VAL A 166 -17.41 -17.34 10.11
C VAL A 166 -18.78 -17.90 9.71
N ILE A 167 -19.18 -17.78 8.44
CA ILE A 167 -20.45 -18.31 7.94
C ILE A 167 -20.42 -19.84 7.86
N PHE A 168 -19.30 -20.43 7.43
CA PHE A 168 -19.15 -21.87 7.20
C PHE A 168 -18.04 -22.48 8.09
N PRO A 169 -18.23 -22.55 9.42
CA PRO A 169 -17.20 -22.99 10.35
C PRO A 169 -16.75 -24.44 10.10
N LEU A 170 -17.67 -25.33 9.73
CA LEU A 170 -17.41 -26.76 9.48
C LEU A 170 -16.56 -26.99 8.23
N ARG A 171 -16.68 -26.13 7.21
CA ARG A 171 -15.88 -26.21 5.97
C ARG A 171 -14.45 -25.69 6.15
N SER A 172 -14.24 -24.75 7.09
CA SER A 172 -12.93 -24.12 7.33
C SER A 172 -11.88 -25.04 7.98
N ARG A 173 -12.30 -26.19 8.54
CA ARG A 173 -11.41 -27.13 9.24
C ARG A 173 -10.75 -28.17 8.31
N ASN A 174 -11.04 -28.11 7.01
CA ASN A 174 -10.59 -29.12 6.04
C ASN A 174 -9.24 -28.72 5.40
N LYS A 175 -8.35 -29.70 5.15
CA LYS A 175 -7.02 -29.50 4.51
C LYS A 175 -7.08 -28.83 3.13
N TYR A 176 -8.24 -28.90 2.47
CA TYR A 176 -8.52 -28.21 1.21
C TYR A 176 -8.51 -26.66 1.31
N HIS A 177 -8.56 -26.10 2.53
CA HIS A 177 -8.57 -24.65 2.73
C HIS A 177 -7.25 -23.99 2.34
N ASP A 178 -6.09 -24.62 2.58
CA ASP A 178 -4.79 -24.03 2.27
C ASP A 178 -4.52 -23.96 0.76
N ARG A 179 -4.92 -24.99 0.00
CA ARG A 179 -4.87 -24.94 -1.48
C ARG A 179 -5.76 -23.84 -2.05
N SER A 180 -6.97 -23.69 -1.51
CA SER A 180 -7.88 -22.62 -1.93
C SER A 180 -7.28 -21.24 -1.68
N VAL A 181 -6.59 -21.03 -0.55
CA VAL A 181 -5.91 -19.76 -0.26
C VAL A 181 -4.80 -19.46 -1.27
N ILE A 182 -3.96 -20.45 -1.58
CA ILE A 182 -2.88 -20.28 -2.56
C ILE A 182 -3.45 -19.94 -3.93
N ILE A 183 -4.50 -20.65 -4.37
CA ILE A 183 -5.19 -20.37 -5.64
C ILE A 183 -5.70 -18.92 -5.65
N THR A 184 -6.38 -18.46 -4.59
CA THR A 184 -6.88 -17.08 -4.50
C THR A 184 -5.75 -16.05 -4.56
N ILE A 185 -4.61 -16.28 -3.89
CA ILE A 185 -3.48 -15.34 -3.94
C ILE A 185 -2.90 -15.28 -5.36
N ILE A 186 -2.71 -16.43 -6.00
CA ILE A 186 -2.20 -16.51 -7.38
C ILE A 186 -3.17 -15.81 -8.34
N THR A 187 -4.49 -16.03 -8.21
CA THR A 187 -5.47 -15.37 -9.08
C THR A 187 -5.46 -13.86 -8.88
N VAL A 188 -5.38 -13.36 -7.64
CA VAL A 188 -5.24 -11.92 -7.36
C VAL A 188 -3.99 -11.36 -8.01
N ILE A 189 -2.85 -12.05 -7.89
CA ILE A 189 -1.58 -11.62 -8.52
C ILE A 189 -1.72 -11.59 -10.04
N CYS A 190 -2.26 -12.63 -10.67
CA CYS A 190 -2.42 -12.69 -12.13
C CYS A 190 -3.38 -11.61 -12.66
N ILE A 191 -4.50 -11.37 -11.97
CA ILE A 191 -5.46 -10.32 -12.35
C ILE A 191 -4.79 -8.95 -12.18
N SER A 192 -4.14 -8.71 -11.04
CA SER A 192 -3.46 -7.43 -10.78
C SER A 192 -2.37 -7.17 -11.82
N PHE A 193 -1.58 -8.18 -12.18
CA PHE A 193 -0.56 -8.06 -13.21
C PHE A 193 -1.15 -7.75 -14.59
N THR A 194 -2.22 -8.45 -14.99
CA THR A 194 -2.91 -8.20 -16.26
C THR A 194 -3.44 -6.77 -16.34
N VAL A 195 -4.09 -6.28 -15.27
CA VAL A 195 -4.56 -4.89 -15.21
C VAL A 195 -3.38 -3.92 -15.28
N SER A 196 -2.29 -4.20 -14.57
CA SER A 196 -1.12 -3.32 -14.52
C SER A 196 -0.39 -3.20 -15.85
N LEU A 197 -0.39 -4.27 -16.66
CA LEU A 197 0.18 -4.23 -18.01
C LEU A 197 -0.49 -3.21 -18.93
N THR A 198 -1.74 -2.81 -18.64
CA THR A 198 -2.42 -1.78 -19.41
C THR A 198 -1.68 -0.44 -19.38
N LYS A 199 -0.88 -0.15 -18.34
CA LYS A 199 -0.03 1.05 -18.24
C LYS A 199 1.13 1.11 -19.23
N LEU A 200 1.45 0.00 -19.92
CA LEU A 200 2.41 0.02 -21.03
C LEU A 200 1.84 0.68 -22.29
N PHE A 201 0.52 0.71 -22.41
CA PHE A 201 -0.20 1.21 -23.59
C PHE A 201 -1.10 2.41 -23.26
N SER A 202 -1.38 2.66 -21.98
CA SER A 202 -2.25 3.71 -21.48
C SER A 202 -1.51 4.64 -20.53
N GLY A 203 -1.58 5.93 -20.80
CA GLY A 203 -1.18 6.99 -19.90
C GLY A 203 -2.27 7.19 -18.86
N GLY A 204 -1.88 7.58 -17.65
CA GLY A 204 -2.86 8.02 -16.66
C GLY A 204 -3.66 9.23 -17.14
N TYR A 205 -4.82 9.47 -16.51
CA TYR A 205 -5.52 10.76 -16.65
C TYR A 205 -4.72 11.90 -16.01
N GLU A 206 -3.79 11.55 -15.12
CA GLU A 206 -2.88 12.46 -14.44
C GLU A 206 -1.88 13.07 -15.44
N SER A 207 -2.15 14.31 -15.84
CA SER A 207 -1.22 15.11 -16.64
C SER A 207 0.01 15.54 -15.84
N ASP A 208 -0.11 15.58 -14.50
CA ASP A 208 0.96 15.89 -13.56
C ASP A 208 0.99 14.87 -12.42
N SER A 209 2.20 14.43 -12.04
CA SER A 209 2.41 13.60 -10.85
C SER A 209 2.19 14.40 -9.57
N ILE A 210 1.60 13.77 -8.53
CA ILE A 210 1.54 14.33 -7.16
C ILE A 210 2.94 14.68 -6.65
N PHE A 211 3.95 13.92 -7.06
CA PHE A 211 5.34 14.13 -6.69
C PHE A 211 6.06 15.15 -7.59
N GLU A 212 5.33 15.89 -8.44
CA GLU A 212 5.84 16.99 -9.26
C GLU A 212 6.97 16.60 -10.24
N PHE A 213 7.13 15.31 -10.56
CA PHE A 213 8.05 14.87 -11.61
C PHE A 213 7.33 14.79 -12.97
N ILE A 214 8.09 15.01 -14.03
CA ILE A 214 7.60 14.95 -15.41
C ILE A 214 7.15 13.50 -15.72
N PRO A 215 5.86 13.27 -16.06
CA PRO A 215 5.42 11.96 -16.48
C PRO A 215 6.09 11.58 -17.79
N CYS A 216 6.34 10.28 -17.98
CA CYS A 216 7.01 9.85 -19.19
C CYS A 216 6.16 10.13 -20.41
N GLN A 217 6.78 10.71 -21.45
CA GLN A 217 6.17 11.04 -22.73
C GLN A 217 5.73 9.76 -23.47
N GLN A 218 4.62 9.19 -23.05
CA GLN A 218 3.76 8.45 -23.96
C GLN A 218 2.51 9.28 -24.11
N VAL A 219 2.36 9.86 -25.31
CA VAL A 219 1.10 10.43 -25.79
C VAL A 219 0.13 9.27 -25.88
N ALA A 220 -0.44 8.90 -24.74
CA ALA A 220 -1.45 7.88 -24.67
C ALA A 220 -2.77 8.62 -24.57
N THR A 221 -3.58 8.45 -25.62
CA THR A 221 -4.97 8.88 -25.61
C THR A 221 -5.62 8.34 -24.33
N PRO A 222 -6.27 9.20 -23.51
CA PRO A 222 -6.98 8.73 -22.34
C PRO A 222 -8.00 7.68 -22.79
N TRP A 223 -8.05 6.54 -22.10
CA TRP A 223 -8.94 5.43 -22.45
C TRP A 223 -10.40 5.75 -22.09
N GLY A 224 -10.98 6.82 -22.64
CA GLY A 224 -12.36 7.29 -22.49
C GLY A 224 -13.15 6.63 -21.36
N SER A 225 -14.03 5.70 -21.72
CA SER A 225 -14.89 5.00 -20.76
C SER A 225 -14.18 3.96 -19.88
N SER A 226 -13.02 3.44 -20.28
CA SER A 226 -12.26 2.45 -19.48
C SER A 226 -11.57 3.05 -18.26
N MET A 227 -11.37 4.38 -18.22
CA MET A 227 -10.88 5.07 -17.03
C MET A 227 -11.85 4.95 -15.85
N TYR A 228 -13.17 4.98 -16.10
CA TYR A 228 -14.17 4.75 -15.05
C TYR A 228 -14.09 3.33 -14.48
N VAL A 229 -13.90 2.34 -15.37
CA VAL A 229 -13.73 0.94 -14.96
C VAL A 229 -12.47 0.78 -14.12
N TYR A 230 -11.40 1.46 -14.50
CA TYR A 230 -10.16 1.48 -13.75
C TYR A 230 -10.33 2.06 -12.34
N ILE A 231 -10.89 3.26 -12.21
CA ILE A 231 -11.12 3.88 -10.89
C ILE A 231 -12.07 3.03 -10.05
N ALA A 232 -13.13 2.49 -10.66
CA ALA A 232 -14.03 1.59 -9.97
C ALA A 232 -13.28 0.35 -9.44
N PHE A 233 -12.37 -0.22 -10.22
CA PHE A 233 -11.60 -1.40 -9.82
C PHE A 233 -10.51 -1.10 -8.77
N SER A 234 -9.88 0.07 -8.82
CA SER A 234 -8.81 0.46 -7.89
C SER A 234 -9.33 0.97 -6.54
N THR A 235 -10.51 1.60 -6.50
CA THR A 235 -11.03 2.27 -5.30
C THR A 235 -12.41 1.78 -4.85
N TRP A 236 -13.44 1.96 -5.69
CA TRP A 236 -14.83 1.76 -5.28
C TRP A 236 -15.22 0.30 -5.05
N LEU A 237 -14.83 -0.60 -5.95
CA LEU A 237 -15.11 -2.03 -5.82
C LEU A 237 -14.43 -2.61 -4.56
N PRO A 238 -13.11 -2.40 -4.33
CA PRO A 238 -12.49 -2.81 -3.07
C PRO A 238 -13.21 -2.25 -1.84
N SER A 239 -13.56 -0.96 -1.86
CA SER A 239 -14.27 -0.31 -0.75
C SER A 239 -15.64 -0.94 -0.49
N LEU A 240 -16.41 -1.21 -1.55
CA LEU A 240 -17.72 -1.87 -1.48
C LEU A 240 -17.60 -3.29 -0.93
N PHE A 241 -16.69 -4.10 -1.48
CA PHE A 241 -16.49 -5.48 -1.04
C PHE A 241 -16.00 -5.56 0.41
N ILE A 242 -15.14 -4.64 0.84
CA ILE A 242 -14.69 -4.55 2.23
C ILE A 242 -15.84 -4.12 3.14
N PHE A 243 -16.62 -3.11 2.75
CA PHE A 243 -17.77 -2.63 3.51
C PHE A 243 -18.79 -3.75 3.72
N VAL A 244 -19.25 -4.38 2.63
CA VAL A 244 -20.21 -5.48 2.66
C VAL A 244 -19.66 -6.65 3.49
N GLY A 245 -18.40 -7.04 3.26
CA GLY A 245 -17.75 -8.11 4.01
C GLY A 245 -17.70 -7.83 5.52
N ASN A 246 -17.38 -6.60 5.91
CA ASN A 246 -17.36 -6.18 7.31
C ASN A 246 -18.76 -6.17 7.96
N VAL A 247 -19.78 -5.69 7.24
CA VAL A 247 -21.17 -5.75 7.71
C VAL A 247 -21.60 -7.21 7.94
N LEU A 248 -21.32 -8.10 6.99
CA LEU A 248 -21.61 -9.53 7.13
C LEU A 248 -20.85 -10.17 8.30
N LEU A 249 -19.57 -9.83 8.49
CA LEU A 249 -18.79 -10.28 9.64
C LEU A 249 -19.46 -9.86 10.97
N ILE A 250 -19.87 -8.60 11.11
CA ILE A 250 -20.53 -8.11 12.33
C ILE A 250 -21.83 -8.89 12.59
N ILE A 251 -22.68 -9.02 11.57
CA ILE A 251 -23.99 -9.70 11.69
C ILE A 251 -23.79 -11.15 12.12
N HIS A 252 -22.92 -11.89 11.44
CA HIS A 252 -22.71 -13.30 11.74
C HIS A 252 -21.94 -13.53 13.04
N MET A 253 -21.01 -12.65 13.41
CA MET A 253 -20.35 -12.73 14.72
C MET A 253 -21.35 -12.53 15.85
N ARG A 254 -22.25 -11.53 15.75
CA ARG A 254 -23.31 -11.32 16.75
C ARG A 254 -24.26 -12.52 16.83
N LYS A 255 -24.69 -13.06 15.68
CA LYS A 255 -25.54 -14.25 15.64
C LYS A 255 -24.86 -15.47 16.28
N SER A 256 -23.57 -15.69 15.99
CA SER A 256 -22.79 -16.78 16.57
C SER A 256 -22.64 -16.63 18.09
N ASP A 257 -22.39 -15.41 18.57
CA ASP A 257 -22.30 -15.12 20.00
C ASP A 257 -23.64 -15.36 20.72
N LEU A 258 -24.77 -14.98 20.11
CA LEU A 258 -26.11 -15.23 20.66
C LEU A 258 -26.43 -16.73 20.76
N ILE A 259 -26.21 -17.48 19.68
CA ILE A 259 -26.40 -18.95 19.67
C ILE A 259 -25.50 -19.60 20.73
N ARG A 260 -24.28 -19.11 20.88
CA ARG A 260 -23.34 -19.59 21.90
C ARG A 260 -23.86 -19.32 23.31
N ILE A 261 -24.37 -18.12 23.60
CA ILE A 261 -24.95 -17.80 24.92
C ILE A 261 -26.11 -18.74 25.24
N GLN A 262 -26.94 -19.07 24.25
CA GLN A 262 -28.07 -19.99 24.40
C GLN A 262 -27.64 -21.44 24.65
N LEU A 263 -26.58 -21.92 23.97
CA LEU A 263 -26.14 -23.32 24.05
C LEU A 263 -25.08 -23.59 25.14
N THR A 264 -24.38 -22.57 25.65
CA THR A 264 -23.18 -22.74 26.49
C THR A 264 -23.37 -22.33 27.95
N ARG A 265 -24.56 -22.59 28.54
CA ARG A 265 -24.79 -22.34 29.97
C ARG A 265 -23.95 -23.26 30.88
N THR A 266 -23.27 -24.29 30.35
CA THR A 266 -22.63 -25.34 31.18
C THR A 266 -21.21 -25.77 30.79
N THR A 267 -20.62 -25.36 29.66
CA THR A 267 -19.29 -25.89 29.25
C THR A 267 -18.27 -24.81 28.89
N ARG A 268 -17.30 -24.64 29.78
CA ARG A 268 -16.20 -23.68 29.68
C ARG A 268 -15.03 -24.28 28.90
N ASN A 269 -15.05 -24.26 27.56
CA ASN A 269 -13.86 -24.47 26.69
C ASN A 269 -14.15 -24.19 25.19
N PRO A 270 -13.18 -24.27 24.24
CA PRO A 270 -12.15 -23.29 23.93
C PRO A 270 -12.31 -22.75 22.49
N MET A 271 -13.09 -21.68 22.27
CA MET A 271 -13.26 -21.07 20.93
C MET A 271 -12.89 -19.58 20.86
N ASN A 272 -12.18 -19.09 21.87
CA ASN A 272 -11.69 -17.71 21.96
C ASN A 272 -10.71 -17.31 20.83
N LEU A 273 -10.24 -18.25 20.00
CA LEU A 273 -9.25 -18.00 18.95
C LEU A 273 -9.85 -17.45 17.65
N ALA A 274 -11.02 -17.95 17.24
CA ALA A 274 -11.71 -17.50 16.03
C ALA A 274 -12.23 -16.07 16.19
N SER A 275 -12.91 -15.79 17.31
CA SER A 275 -13.37 -14.44 17.68
C SER A 275 -12.24 -13.41 17.75
N ARG A 276 -11.05 -13.78 18.24
CA ARG A 276 -9.90 -12.87 18.36
C ARG A 276 -9.24 -12.57 17.01
N THR A 277 -9.09 -13.58 16.16
CA THR A 277 -8.51 -13.42 14.82
C THR A 277 -9.42 -12.57 13.92
N SER A 278 -10.75 -12.72 14.06
CA SER A 278 -11.71 -11.87 13.35
C SER A 278 -11.66 -10.40 13.80
N LYS A 279 -11.36 -10.12 15.09
CA LYS A 279 -11.18 -8.74 15.59
C LYS A 279 -9.98 -8.03 14.99
N THR A 280 -8.85 -8.75 14.80
CA THR A 280 -7.66 -8.21 14.12
C THR A 280 -7.98 -7.77 12.70
N LEU A 281 -8.66 -8.64 11.97
CA LEU A 281 -8.89 -8.44 10.55
C LEU A 281 -9.99 -7.43 10.27
N PHE A 282 -10.97 -7.35 11.16
CA PHE A 282 -11.95 -6.28 11.19
C PHE A 282 -11.31 -4.90 11.41
N ALA A 283 -10.31 -4.80 12.29
CA ALA A 283 -9.60 -3.54 12.49
C ALA A 283 -8.80 -3.14 11.23
N VAL A 284 -8.12 -4.09 10.59
CA VAL A 284 -7.38 -3.87 9.34
C VAL A 284 -8.30 -3.41 8.22
N SER A 285 -9.42 -4.09 8.01
CA SER A 285 -10.36 -3.78 6.93
C SER A 285 -11.10 -2.44 7.15
N ILE A 286 -11.44 -2.07 8.40
CA ILE A 286 -12.04 -0.76 8.69
C ILE A 286 -11.05 0.38 8.50
N VAL A 287 -9.82 0.24 9.02
CA VAL A 287 -8.79 1.28 8.85
C VAL A 287 -8.53 1.48 7.37
N TYR A 288 -8.46 0.38 6.60
CA TYR A 288 -8.32 0.44 5.15
C TYR A 288 -9.43 1.22 4.47
N LEU A 289 -10.69 0.97 4.83
CA LEU A 289 -11.84 1.68 4.29
C LEU A 289 -11.81 3.17 4.62
N ILE A 290 -11.49 3.53 5.87
CA ILE A 290 -11.41 4.94 6.32
C ILE A 290 -10.31 5.68 5.56
N LEU A 291 -9.16 5.05 5.32
CA LEU A 291 -8.03 5.67 4.64
C LEU A 291 -8.18 5.68 3.11
N LEU A 292 -8.86 4.71 2.52
CA LEU A 292 -9.08 4.63 1.06
C LEU A 292 -10.27 5.49 0.60
N PHE A 293 -11.34 5.59 1.38
CA PHE A 293 -12.57 6.25 0.94
C PHE A 293 -12.39 7.72 0.53
N PRO A 294 -11.75 8.59 1.34
CA PRO A 294 -11.53 9.99 0.95
C PRO A 294 -10.70 10.14 -0.31
N PHE A 295 -9.69 9.28 -0.48
CA PHE A 295 -8.85 9.24 -1.68
C PHE A 295 -9.67 8.88 -2.92
N GLY A 296 -10.51 7.82 -2.84
CA GLY A 296 -11.39 7.43 -3.95
C GLY A 296 -12.42 8.49 -4.33
N CYS A 297 -12.95 9.24 -3.35
CA CYS A 297 -13.83 10.38 -3.62
C CYS A 297 -13.11 11.45 -4.44
N VAL A 298 -11.89 11.84 -4.04
CA VAL A 298 -11.14 12.89 -4.74
C VAL A 298 -10.68 12.45 -6.12
N GLU A 299 -10.19 11.21 -6.29
CA GLU A 299 -9.86 10.67 -7.62
C GLU A 299 -11.06 10.71 -8.58
N THR A 300 -12.26 10.37 -8.08
CA THR A 300 -13.48 10.37 -8.90
C THR A 300 -13.88 11.78 -9.32
N LEU A 301 -13.76 12.74 -8.39
CA LEU A 301 -14.03 14.14 -8.68
C LEU A 301 -13.01 14.69 -9.68
N GLU A 302 -11.73 14.38 -9.53
CA GLU A 302 -10.67 14.77 -10.47
C GLU A 302 -10.91 14.20 -11.85
N LEU A 303 -11.22 12.90 -11.97
CA LEU A 303 -11.55 12.28 -13.27
C LEU A 303 -12.74 12.97 -13.93
N TYR A 304 -13.82 13.21 -13.17
CA TYR A 304 -15.00 13.87 -13.71
C TYR A 304 -14.67 15.29 -14.20
N TRP A 305 -13.85 16.02 -13.44
CA TRP A 305 -13.44 17.38 -13.76
C TRP A 305 -12.51 17.46 -14.98
N ASP A 306 -11.55 16.54 -15.09
CA ASP A 306 -10.53 16.53 -16.14
C ASP A 306 -10.99 15.87 -17.46
N VAL A 307 -11.99 14.98 -17.41
CA VAL A 307 -12.45 14.25 -18.60
C VAL A 307 -13.80 14.75 -19.11
N ILE A 308 -14.77 15.00 -18.23
CA ILE A 308 -16.14 15.37 -18.64
C ILE A 308 -16.29 16.89 -18.73
N LEU A 309 -15.76 17.62 -17.74
CA LEU A 309 -15.94 19.06 -17.65
C LEU A 309 -14.78 19.87 -18.25
N ILE A 310 -13.95 19.25 -19.09
CA ILE A 310 -12.79 19.92 -19.69
C ILE A 310 -13.21 21.21 -20.42
N LYS A 311 -12.51 22.30 -20.13
CA LYS A 311 -12.68 23.62 -20.77
C LYS A 311 -11.36 24.07 -21.37
N TYR A 312 -11.45 24.85 -22.44
CA TYR A 312 -10.31 25.41 -23.15
C TYR A 312 -10.36 26.93 -23.11
N PRO A 313 -9.19 27.60 -23.15
CA PRO A 313 -9.15 29.05 -23.23
C PRO A 313 -9.91 29.53 -24.48
N SER A 314 -10.77 30.52 -24.30
CA SER A 314 -11.61 31.09 -25.36
C SER A 314 -11.44 32.61 -25.42
N LYS A 315 -11.61 33.19 -26.61
CA LYS A 315 -11.64 34.65 -26.79
C LYS A 315 -12.94 35.27 -26.28
N ASN A 316 -14.00 34.46 -26.12
CA ASN A 316 -15.27 34.90 -25.57
C ASN A 316 -15.17 35.02 -24.05
N ILE A 317 -15.53 36.19 -23.50
CA ILE A 317 -15.41 36.50 -22.06
C ILE A 317 -16.14 35.45 -21.20
N ALA A 318 -17.39 35.12 -21.55
CA ALA A 318 -18.20 34.20 -20.77
C ALA A 318 -17.66 32.75 -20.78
N GLU A 319 -17.09 32.31 -21.91
CA GLU A 319 -16.45 30.99 -22.00
C GLU A 319 -15.10 30.96 -21.28
N ASN A 320 -14.36 32.07 -21.31
CA ASN A 320 -13.10 32.21 -20.62
C ASN A 320 -13.27 32.22 -19.09
N GLU A 321 -14.34 32.82 -18.57
CA GLU A 321 -14.71 32.73 -17.15
C GLU A 321 -14.96 31.27 -16.72
N GLN A 322 -15.62 30.47 -17.56
CA GLN A 322 -15.81 29.04 -17.29
C GLN A 322 -14.47 28.28 -17.28
N TYR A 323 -13.56 28.62 -18.20
CA TYR A 323 -12.22 28.05 -18.22
C TYR A 323 -11.41 28.40 -16.96
N ILE A 324 -11.47 29.65 -16.51
CA ILE A 324 -10.82 30.11 -15.27
C ILE A 324 -11.34 29.33 -14.07
N SER A 325 -12.66 29.22 -13.93
CA SER A 325 -13.28 28.46 -12.84
C SER A 325 -12.89 26.98 -12.89
N TRP A 326 -12.89 26.37 -14.08
CA TRP A 326 -12.42 25.00 -14.27
C TRP A 326 -10.96 24.82 -13.83
N LEU A 327 -10.07 25.75 -14.20
CA LEU A 327 -8.65 25.67 -13.89
C LEU A 327 -8.35 25.87 -12.40
N GLN A 328 -9.08 26.76 -11.71
CA GLN A 328 -8.98 26.94 -10.27
C GLN A 328 -9.36 25.67 -9.50
N GLU A 329 -10.48 25.06 -9.85
CA GLU A 329 -10.93 23.80 -9.23
C GLU A 329 -9.99 22.64 -9.54
N LYS A 330 -9.46 22.57 -10.77
CA LYS A 330 -8.44 21.58 -11.15
C LYS A 330 -7.19 21.69 -10.25
N LEU A 331 -6.71 22.91 -10.01
CA LEU A 331 -5.57 23.13 -9.12
C LEU A 331 -5.87 22.69 -7.69
N LEU A 332 -7.06 23.01 -7.17
CA LEU A 332 -7.49 22.58 -5.84
C LEU A 332 -7.55 21.05 -5.73
N LEU A 333 -8.19 20.39 -6.69
CA LEU A 333 -8.36 18.94 -6.72
C LEU A 333 -7.02 18.22 -6.75
N LYS A 334 -6.05 18.68 -7.55
CA LYS A 334 -4.68 18.13 -7.59
C LYS A 334 -4.03 18.10 -6.20
N TRP A 335 -4.13 19.20 -5.44
CA TRP A 335 -3.52 19.30 -4.11
C TRP A 335 -4.31 18.55 -3.04
N CYS A 336 -5.63 18.53 -3.13
CA CYS A 336 -6.48 17.66 -2.31
C CYS A 336 -6.15 16.18 -2.54
N ARG A 337 -5.94 15.76 -3.79
CA ARG A 337 -5.52 14.40 -4.12
C ARG A 337 -4.18 14.08 -3.46
N GLY A 338 -3.19 14.98 -3.59
CA GLY A 338 -1.90 14.83 -2.92
C GLY A 338 -2.00 14.66 -1.40
N PHE A 339 -2.90 15.39 -0.76
CA PHE A 339 -3.17 15.28 0.68
C PHE A 339 -3.76 13.92 1.06
N PHE A 340 -4.86 13.50 0.41
CA PHE A 340 -5.51 12.23 0.74
C PHE A 340 -4.70 11.01 0.29
N PHE A 341 -3.89 11.15 -0.76
CA PHE A 341 -2.91 10.16 -1.16
C PHE A 341 -1.89 9.92 -0.04
N ASN A 342 -1.36 10.98 0.59
CA ASN A 342 -0.46 10.82 1.74
C ASN A 342 -1.14 10.10 2.93
N ILE A 343 -2.41 10.42 3.20
CA ILE A 343 -3.21 9.72 4.23
C ILE A 343 -3.36 8.23 3.88
N TYR A 344 -3.68 7.92 2.63
CA TYR A 344 -3.80 6.56 2.14
C TYR A 344 -2.52 5.74 2.32
N HIS A 345 -1.32 6.35 2.21
CA HIS A 345 -0.04 5.65 2.36
C HIS A 345 0.13 4.98 3.73
N TRP A 346 -0.52 5.49 4.76
CA TRP A 346 -0.47 4.89 6.08
C TRP A 346 -1.05 3.47 6.12
N ASN A 347 -1.88 3.08 5.15
CA ASN A 347 -2.37 1.71 5.00
C ASN A 347 -1.22 0.69 4.92
N PHE A 348 -0.13 1.04 4.24
CA PHE A 348 1.01 0.14 4.05
C PHE A 348 1.92 0.04 5.29
N VAL A 349 1.70 0.86 6.32
CA VAL A 349 2.53 0.88 7.55
C VAL A 349 1.75 0.37 8.75
N ILE A 350 0.48 0.74 8.87
CA ILE A 350 -0.33 0.52 10.07
C ILE A 350 -0.60 -0.98 10.31
N ASN A 351 -0.53 -1.80 9.26
CA ASN A 351 -0.77 -3.25 9.32
C ASN A 351 -0.01 -3.96 10.46
N PHE A 352 1.29 -3.70 10.64
CA PHE A 352 2.06 -4.28 11.76
C PHE A 352 1.48 -3.92 13.13
N PHE A 353 1.15 -2.64 13.34
CA PHE A 353 0.59 -2.17 14.60
C PHE A 353 -0.76 -2.82 14.87
N LEU A 354 -1.60 -2.95 13.83
CA LEU A 354 -2.88 -3.64 13.95
C LEU A 354 -2.68 -5.10 14.31
N TYR A 355 -1.77 -5.83 13.65
CA TYR A 355 -1.46 -7.22 13.98
C TYR A 355 -0.95 -7.36 15.43
N TYR A 356 -0.13 -6.43 15.91
CA TYR A 356 0.40 -6.42 17.26
C TYR A 356 -0.66 -6.12 18.34
N LEU A 357 -1.48 -5.09 18.12
CA LEU A 357 -2.48 -4.65 19.09
C LEU A 357 -3.60 -5.69 19.26
N THR A 358 -4.05 -6.26 18.15
CA THR A 358 -5.23 -7.12 18.12
C THR A 358 -4.88 -8.61 18.17
N GLY A 359 -3.71 -9.02 17.68
CA GLY A 359 -3.30 -10.42 17.54
C GLY A 359 -2.42 -10.92 18.69
N LYS A 360 -3.00 -11.64 19.67
CA LYS A 360 -2.25 -12.17 20.82
C LYS A 360 -1.08 -13.08 20.39
N LYS A 361 -1.29 -14.01 19.45
CA LYS A 361 -0.21 -14.92 18.98
C LYS A 361 0.96 -14.17 18.34
N PHE A 362 0.64 -13.17 17.53
CA PHE A 362 1.63 -12.32 16.87
C PHE A 362 2.40 -11.51 17.90
N ARG A 363 1.69 -10.84 18.83
CA ARG A 363 2.27 -10.09 19.95
C ARG A 363 3.19 -10.93 20.82
N ASP A 364 2.75 -12.11 21.24
CA ASP A 364 3.54 -13.02 22.09
C ASP A 364 4.84 -13.42 21.37
N ARG A 365 4.78 -13.60 20.04
CA ARG A 365 5.98 -13.90 19.25
C ARG A 365 6.91 -12.72 19.09
N VAL A 366 6.38 -11.51 18.85
CA VAL A 366 7.18 -10.28 18.82
C VAL A 366 7.90 -10.07 20.16
N LEU A 367 7.19 -10.22 21.28
CA LEU A 367 7.77 -10.11 22.62
C LEU A 367 8.86 -11.17 22.86
N ASN A 368 8.65 -12.40 22.41
CA ASN A 368 9.66 -13.46 22.52
C ASN A 368 10.88 -13.21 21.63
N ALA A 369 10.69 -12.71 20.41
CA ALA A 369 11.79 -12.32 19.53
C ALA A 369 12.60 -11.17 20.14
N LEU A 370 11.94 -10.13 20.65
CA LEU A 370 12.59 -9.00 21.34
C LEU A 370 13.37 -9.45 22.58
N ARG A 371 12.82 -10.37 23.38
CA ARG A 371 13.53 -10.96 24.53
C ARG A 371 14.78 -11.72 24.11
N LYS A 372 14.70 -12.54 23.05
CA LYS A 372 15.86 -13.25 22.50
C LYS A 372 16.93 -12.29 22.00
N THR A 373 16.55 -11.26 21.25
CA THR A 373 17.46 -10.23 20.77
C THR A 373 18.12 -9.48 21.93
N LYS A 374 17.35 -9.11 22.97
CA LYS A 374 17.90 -8.47 24.18
C LYS A 374 18.91 -9.36 24.89
N LYS A 375 18.63 -10.67 24.98
CA LYS A 375 19.57 -11.65 25.57
C LYS A 375 20.86 -11.73 24.75
N ILE A 376 20.77 -11.84 23.43
CA ILE A 376 21.95 -11.87 22.54
C ILE A 376 22.78 -10.58 22.68
N ILE A 377 22.14 -9.41 22.73
CA ILE A 377 22.85 -8.13 22.91
C ILE A 377 23.54 -8.09 24.29
N TYR A 378 22.87 -8.56 25.34
CA TYR A 378 23.43 -8.62 26.68
C TYR A 378 24.62 -9.59 26.75
N ASP A 379 24.49 -10.80 26.21
CA ASP A 379 25.55 -11.80 26.17
C ASP A 379 26.75 -11.30 25.34
N ARG A 380 26.50 -10.65 24.20
CA ARG A 380 27.54 -10.03 23.36
C ARG A 380 28.24 -8.86 24.05
N ASN A 381 27.52 -8.06 24.84
CA ASN A 381 28.10 -6.98 25.64
C ASN A 381 28.94 -7.52 26.80
N ILE A 382 28.54 -8.62 27.43
CA ILE A 382 29.34 -9.32 28.44
C ILE A 382 30.62 -9.89 27.82
N GLU A 383 30.55 -10.52 26.64
CA GLU A 383 31.73 -11.01 25.93
C GLU A 383 32.67 -9.86 25.55
N ARG A 384 32.13 -8.72 25.11
CA ARG A 384 32.92 -7.50 24.82
C ARG A 384 33.59 -6.96 26.08
N CYS A 385 32.91 -6.93 27.23
CA CYS A 385 33.50 -6.55 28.52
C CYS A 385 34.57 -7.55 28.98
N ARG A 386 34.37 -8.87 28.82
CA ARG A 386 35.40 -9.87 29.11
C ARG A 386 36.63 -9.74 28.22
N SER A 387 36.44 -9.40 26.94
CA SER A 387 37.53 -9.10 26.01
C SER A 387 38.27 -7.82 26.40
N CYS A 388 37.55 -6.77 26.84
CA CYS A 388 38.14 -5.53 27.35
C CYS A 388 38.95 -5.76 28.64
N CYS A 389 38.46 -6.59 29.56
CA CYS A 389 39.20 -6.98 30.77
C CYS A 389 40.37 -7.95 30.51
N LYS A 390 40.42 -8.62 29.35
CA LYS A 390 41.60 -9.38 28.91
C LYS A 390 42.64 -8.51 28.20
N PHE A 391 42.27 -7.31 27.76
CA PHE A 391 43.16 -6.40 27.04
C PHE A 391 44.13 -5.62 27.94
N THR A 392 44.03 -5.73 29.27
CA THR A 392 45.06 -5.26 30.21
C THR A 392 46.19 -6.27 30.47
N ARG A 393 46.29 -7.37 29.70
CA ARG A 393 47.40 -8.33 29.86
C ARG A 393 48.28 -8.62 28.65
N ASN A 394 47.95 -8.19 27.44
CA ASN A 394 48.86 -8.38 26.30
C ASN A 394 48.76 -7.23 25.30
N LEU A 395 49.75 -6.34 25.36
CA LEU A 395 50.14 -5.43 24.29
C LEU A 395 50.68 -6.26 23.11
N LEU A 396 50.04 -6.21 21.93
CA LEU A 396 50.69 -6.12 20.62
C LEU A 396 49.66 -5.73 19.54
N PRO A 397 50.03 -4.97 18.50
CA PRO A 397 49.08 -4.17 17.72
C PRO A 397 48.48 -4.88 16.48
N MET A 398 47.22 -4.48 16.19
CA MET A 398 46.56 -4.18 14.88
C MET A 398 47.23 -4.68 13.58
N ARG A 399 46.52 -5.10 12.51
CA ARG A 399 45.17 -4.81 11.92
C ARG A 399 45.08 -5.74 10.68
N SER A 400 43.97 -6.08 10.03
CA SER A 400 42.58 -5.63 9.97
C SER A 400 41.82 -6.73 9.21
N ASN A 401 40.64 -7.18 9.67
CA ASN A 401 39.74 -7.99 8.84
C ASN A 401 38.32 -7.41 8.94
N ILE A 402 37.85 -6.92 7.79
CA ILE A 402 36.46 -6.58 7.52
C ILE A 402 35.70 -7.90 7.38
N LEU A 403 34.68 -8.13 8.22
CA LEU A 403 33.70 -9.18 7.98
C LEU A 403 32.31 -8.71 8.42
N VAL A 404 31.52 -8.39 7.40
CA VAL A 404 30.12 -8.04 7.41
C VAL A 404 29.34 -9.30 7.01
N ILE A 405 28.30 -9.61 7.79
CA ILE A 405 27.17 -10.53 7.52
C ILE A 405 27.49 -12.04 7.46
N GLN A 406 27.25 -12.71 8.61
CA GLN A 406 26.73 -14.09 8.65
C GLN A 406 25.89 -14.24 9.93
N VAL A 407 24.60 -13.93 9.86
CA VAL A 407 23.61 -14.39 10.87
C VAL A 407 22.28 -14.65 10.17
N ILE A 408 22.20 -15.76 9.41
CA ILE A 408 20.99 -16.59 9.27
C ILE A 408 21.49 -18.03 9.03
N THR A 409 21.83 -18.75 10.10
CA THR A 409 21.93 -20.22 10.03
C THR A 409 20.54 -20.79 10.21
N ILE A 410 20.01 -21.31 9.09
CA ILE A 410 18.87 -22.20 9.01
C ILE A 410 19.28 -23.51 9.69
N THR A 411 18.63 -23.86 10.79
CA THR A 411 18.74 -25.20 11.40
C THR A 411 18.02 -26.21 10.50
N GLU A 412 18.78 -27.05 9.81
CA GLU A 412 18.30 -28.31 9.23
C GLU A 412 17.92 -29.31 10.34
N PRO A 413 16.87 -30.13 10.16
CA PRO A 413 16.60 -31.26 11.04
C PRO A 413 17.51 -32.44 10.66
N ARG A 414 18.32 -32.90 11.63
CA ARG A 414 19.04 -34.18 11.57
C ARG A 414 18.05 -35.34 11.48
N VAL A 415 18.08 -36.07 10.37
CA VAL A 415 17.56 -37.44 10.26
C VAL A 415 18.53 -38.34 11.03
N SER A 416 18.07 -38.90 12.14
CA SER A 416 18.76 -39.97 12.84
C SER A 416 18.48 -41.29 12.13
N ASN A 417 19.44 -41.78 11.35
CA ASN A 417 19.53 -43.19 11.01
C ASN A 417 19.92 -43.96 12.27
N ASN A 418 19.05 -44.84 12.76
CA ASN A 418 19.47 -46.05 13.45
C ASN A 418 18.66 -47.21 12.90
N VAL A 419 19.41 -48.09 12.24
CA VAL A 419 19.02 -49.41 11.77
C VAL A 419 18.79 -50.30 12.98
N SER A 420 17.65 -50.99 13.02
CA SER A 420 17.52 -52.26 13.72
C SER A 420 16.80 -53.23 12.79
N LEU A 421 17.59 -54.17 12.25
CA LEU A 421 17.13 -55.40 11.63
C LEU A 421 16.21 -56.14 12.62
N GLU A 422 15.05 -56.57 12.14
CA GLU A 422 14.44 -57.80 12.64
C GLU A 422 13.83 -58.55 11.45
N ILE A 423 14.44 -59.72 11.19
CA ILE A 423 14.04 -60.71 10.20
C ILE A 423 13.01 -61.62 10.86
N HIS A 424 11.83 -61.77 10.28
CA HIS A 424 11.10 -63.05 10.32
C HIS A 424 10.01 -63.12 9.23
N ASN A 425 10.35 -63.82 8.14
CA ASN A 425 9.63 -64.93 7.50
C ASN A 425 8.09 -64.96 7.33
N LEU A 426 7.74 -65.42 6.11
CA LEU A 426 6.52 -66.15 5.67
C LEU A 426 5.28 -65.26 5.42
N SER A 427 4.51 -65.42 4.35
CA SER A 427 4.49 -66.39 3.25
C SER A 427 3.56 -65.85 2.17
N PHE A 428 3.90 -66.16 0.93
CA PHE A 428 3.02 -66.23 -0.23
C PHE A 428 1.66 -66.85 0.12
N GLN A 429 0.54 -66.18 -0.22
CA GLN A 429 -0.67 -66.89 -0.61
C GLN A 429 -1.48 -66.05 -1.60
N GLU A 430 -1.19 -66.35 -2.86
CA GLU A 430 -2.02 -66.24 -4.04
C GLU A 430 -3.39 -66.90 -3.78
N ARG A 431 -4.48 -66.20 -4.10
CA ARG A 431 -5.76 -66.86 -4.38
C ARG A 431 -6.61 -65.99 -5.30
N ASP A 432 -6.73 -66.50 -6.53
CA ASP A 432 -7.67 -66.09 -7.55
C ASP A 432 -9.14 -66.33 -7.13
N ASP A 433 -10.00 -65.46 -7.68
CA ASP A 433 -11.33 -65.74 -8.26
C ASP A 433 -12.53 -66.12 -7.35
N PRO A 434 -13.79 -66.09 -7.86
CA PRO A 434 -14.51 -64.99 -8.54
C PRO A 434 -16.00 -64.89 -8.05
N HIS A 435 -16.81 -64.07 -8.75
CA HIS A 435 -18.30 -63.98 -8.69
C HIS A 435 -18.98 -63.29 -7.50
N PHE A 436 -19.42 -62.04 -7.67
CA PHE A 436 -20.79 -61.65 -8.07
C PHE A 436 -20.88 -60.14 -8.31
#